data_AF-A0A9Q3CR96-F1
#
_entry.id   AF-A0A9Q3CR96-F1
#
_cell.length_a   1.000
_cell.length_b   1.000
_cell.length_c   1.000
_cell.angle_alpha   90.00
_cell.angle_beta   90.00
_cell.angle_gamma   90.00
#
_symmetry.space_group_name_H-M   'P 1'
#
loop_
_entity.id
_entity.type
_entity.pdbx_description
1 polymer ?
#
loop_
_entity_poly.entity_id
_entity_poly.type
_entity_poly.pdbx_seq_one_letter_code
_entity_poly.pdbx_strand_id
1 'polypeptide(L)'
;MENTYLLWSKITNCFSSSTFNSQARIWSRFSKITYNGNLQSFISELRQSLNEIKTVGIKVGIKTLAFAILTKLPNDFNSLIEKVMLNAKTQGSPDAILNLLHDATLKSSIESNMDSRMGLNREKFKSKTIH
;
A
#
# COMPACT_ATOMS: atom_id res chain seq x y z
N MET A 1 14.57 27.57 -45.03
CA MET A 1 13.52 26.54 -44.83
C MET A 1 13.81 25.89 -43.49
N GLU A 2 12.89 26.01 -42.53
CA GLU A 2 13.03 25.31 -41.25
C GLU A 2 13.10 23.80 -41.55
N ASN A 3 14.18 23.15 -41.12
CA ASN A 3 14.42 21.76 -41.42
C ASN A 3 13.35 20.92 -40.72
N THR A 4 12.49 20.24 -41.48
CA THR A 4 11.40 19.37 -40.99
C THR A 4 11.90 18.39 -39.92
N TYR A 5 13.16 17.95 -40.00
CA TYR A 5 13.80 17.12 -38.97
C TYR A 5 13.93 17.82 -37.61
N LEU A 6 14.30 19.10 -37.58
CA LEU A 6 14.40 19.89 -36.35
C LEU A 6 13.03 20.09 -35.70
N LEU A 7 11.98 20.28 -36.50
CA LEU A 7 10.62 20.39 -36.01
C LEU A 7 10.15 19.07 -35.38
N TRP A 8 10.34 17.94 -36.08
CA TRP A 8 10.01 16.61 -35.53
C TRP A 8 10.81 16.27 -34.27
N SER A 9 12.09 16.64 -34.22
CA SER A 9 12.93 16.46 -33.03
C SER A 9 12.42 17.27 -31.84
N LYS A 10 12.09 18.56 -32.03
CA LYS A 10 11.51 19.41 -30.99
C LYS A 10 10.19 18.84 -30.47
N ILE A 11 9.30 18.41 -31.38
CA ILE A 11 8.00 17.81 -31.03
C ILE A 11 8.20 16.55 -30.19
N THR A 12 9.05 15.63 -30.65
CA THR A 12 9.34 14.38 -29.95
C THR A 12 9.93 14.65 -28.57
N ASN A 13 10.82 15.63 -28.45
CA ASN A 13 11.43 16.02 -27.19
C ASN A 13 10.42 16.61 -26.18
N CYS A 14 9.46 17.42 -26.65
CA CYS A 14 8.37 17.91 -25.80
C CYS A 14 7.50 16.78 -25.26
N PHE A 15 7.14 15.81 -26.11
CA PHE A 15 6.34 14.66 -25.70
C PHE A 15 7.10 13.70 -24.77
N SER A 16 8.37 13.42 -25.04
CA SER A 16 9.22 12.59 -24.17
C SER A 16 9.42 13.26 -22.80
N SER A 17 9.68 14.56 -22.78
CA SER A 17 9.81 15.35 -21.55
C SER A 17 8.50 15.36 -20.75
N SER A 18 7.35 15.54 -21.41
CA SER A 18 6.04 15.49 -20.75
C SER A 18 5.75 14.12 -20.14
N THR A 19 6.10 13.04 -20.84
CA THR A 19 5.95 11.66 -20.36
C THR A 19 6.86 11.38 -19.17
N PHE A 20 8.14 11.73 -19.28
CA PHE A 20 9.11 11.57 -18.20
C PHE A 20 8.72 12.38 -16.96
N ASN A 21 8.32 13.63 -17.13
CA ASN A 21 7.89 14.49 -16.02
C ASN A 21 6.67 13.92 -15.30
N SER A 22 5.70 13.41 -16.06
CA SER A 22 4.51 12.76 -15.51
C SER A 22 4.88 11.52 -14.71
N GLN A 23 5.75 10.66 -15.25
CA GLN A 23 6.25 9.47 -14.56
C GLN A 23 7.01 9.82 -13.28
N ALA A 24 7.93 10.79 -13.34
CA ALA A 24 8.70 11.26 -12.19
C ALA A 24 7.79 11.81 -11.08
N ARG A 25 6.73 12.54 -11.45
CA ARG A 25 5.75 13.08 -10.49
C ARG A 25 4.99 11.97 -9.78
N ILE A 26 4.48 10.97 -10.51
CA ILE A 26 3.79 9.82 -9.92
C ILE A 26 4.73 9.02 -9.01
N TRP A 27 5.95 8.75 -9.47
CA TRP A 27 6.94 8.05 -8.65
C TRP A 27 7.31 8.82 -7.38
N SER A 28 7.47 10.15 -7.48
CA SER A 28 7.73 11.01 -6.32
C SER A 28 6.60 10.95 -5.30
N ARG A 29 5.34 10.97 -5.77
CA ARG A 29 4.16 10.84 -4.90
C ARG A 29 4.14 9.48 -4.21
N PHE A 30 4.30 8.39 -4.95
CA PHE A 30 4.41 7.04 -4.40
C PHE A 30 5.50 6.95 -3.33
N SER A 31 6.68 7.50 -3.62
CA SER A 31 7.84 7.47 -2.73
C SER A 31 7.58 8.20 -1.42
N LYS A 32 6.74 9.23 -1.41
CA LYS A 32 6.39 10.03 -0.23
C LYS A 32 5.23 9.49 0.60
N ILE A 33 4.51 8.47 0.13
CA ILE A 33 3.46 7.82 0.94
C ILE A 33 4.12 7.22 2.19
N THR A 34 3.64 7.62 3.36
CA THR A 34 4.07 7.16 4.69
C THR A 34 2.87 6.78 5.53
N TYR A 35 3.07 5.89 6.48
CA TYR A 35 2.01 5.49 7.42
C TYR A 35 1.69 6.64 8.38
N ASN A 36 0.40 6.97 8.52
CA ASN A 36 -0.10 8.08 9.33
C ASN A 36 -0.95 7.64 10.55
N GLY A 37 -0.90 6.36 10.92
CA GLY A 37 -1.71 5.81 12.01
C GLY A 37 -3.03 5.15 11.55
N ASN A 38 -3.44 5.35 10.29
CA ASN A 38 -4.61 4.67 9.72
C ASN A 38 -4.19 3.70 8.61
N LEU A 39 -4.23 2.40 8.92
CA LEU A 39 -3.84 1.34 7.99
C LEU A 39 -4.77 1.22 6.78
N GLN A 40 -6.08 1.47 6.92
CA GLN A 40 -7.02 1.41 5.80
C GLN A 40 -6.80 2.54 4.80
N SER A 41 -6.60 3.76 5.29
CA SER A 41 -6.24 4.90 4.44
C SER A 41 -4.90 4.67 3.74
N PHE A 42 -3.90 4.18 4.49
CA PHE A 42 -2.59 3.86 3.94
C PHE A 42 -2.65 2.80 2.82
N ILE A 43 -3.38 1.71 3.02
CA ILE A 43 -3.57 0.66 1.99
C ILE A 43 -4.29 1.24 0.76
N SER A 44 -5.32 2.05 0.97
CA SER A 44 -6.07 2.70 -0.12
C SER A 44 -5.18 3.62 -0.96
N GLU A 45 -4.36 4.45 -0.30
CA GLU A 45 -3.41 5.35 -0.97
C GLU A 45 -2.37 4.58 -1.77
N LEU A 46 -1.83 3.48 -1.22
CA LEU A 46 -0.90 2.61 -1.94
C LEU A 46 -1.54 1.96 -3.17
N ARG A 47 -2.76 1.43 -3.06
CA ARG A 47 -3.49 0.85 -4.20
C ARG A 47 -3.71 1.88 -5.31
N GLN A 48 -4.16 3.07 -4.94
CA GLN A 48 -4.34 4.17 -5.88
C GLN A 48 -3.02 4.50 -6.60
N SER A 49 -1.93 4.63 -5.85
CA SER A 49 -0.63 4.99 -6.42
C SER A 49 -0.03 3.89 -7.29
N LEU A 50 -0.22 2.61 -6.95
CA LEU A 50 0.16 1.48 -7.81
C LEU A 50 -0.61 1.50 -9.14
N ASN A 51 -1.91 1.82 -9.11
CA ASN A 51 -2.69 1.97 -10.32
C ASN A 51 -2.18 3.16 -11.17
N GLU A 52 -1.89 4.31 -10.54
CA GLU A 52 -1.29 5.46 -11.22
C GLU A 52 0.04 5.09 -11.89
N ILE A 53 0.95 4.37 -11.20
CA ILE A 53 2.23 3.86 -11.73
C ILE A 53 2.01 3.00 -12.98
N LYS A 54 1.03 2.09 -12.93
CA LYS A 54 0.66 1.23 -14.05
C LYS A 54 0.10 2.04 -15.23
N THR A 55 -0.75 3.02 -14.95
CA THR A 55 -1.36 3.90 -15.97
C THR A 55 -0.34 4.76 -16.71
N VAL A 56 0.65 5.31 -16.00
CA VAL A 56 1.71 6.12 -16.65
C VAL A 56 2.83 5.28 -17.29
N GLY A 57 2.73 3.94 -17.21
CA GLY A 57 3.64 3.02 -17.88
C GLY A 57 5.04 2.95 -17.27
N ILE A 58 5.18 3.24 -15.97
CA ILE A 58 6.46 3.09 -15.26
C ILE A 58 6.77 1.59 -15.16
N LYS A 59 7.86 1.15 -15.82
CA LYS A 59 8.31 -0.24 -15.82
C LYS A 59 9.16 -0.52 -14.57
N VAL A 60 8.50 -0.93 -13.49
CA VAL A 60 9.17 -1.38 -12.25
C VAL A 60 8.81 -2.84 -12.00
N GLY A 61 9.80 -3.61 -11.55
CA GLY A 61 9.59 -5.02 -11.20
C GLY A 61 8.55 -5.16 -10.09
N ILE A 62 7.66 -6.14 -10.24
CA ILE A 62 6.57 -6.40 -9.29
C ILE A 62 7.12 -6.66 -7.87
N LYS A 63 8.25 -7.40 -7.77
CA LYS A 63 8.98 -7.62 -6.51
C LYS A 63 9.53 -6.31 -5.91
N THR A 64 10.05 -5.40 -6.73
CA THR A 64 10.57 -4.11 -6.28
C THR A 64 9.46 -3.24 -5.68
N LEU A 65 8.28 -3.22 -6.30
CA LEU A 65 7.11 -2.53 -5.75
C LEU A 65 6.65 -3.18 -4.44
N ALA A 66 6.66 -4.50 -4.36
CA ALA A 66 6.34 -5.23 -3.15
C ALA A 66 7.30 -4.87 -2.00
N PHE A 67 8.62 -4.86 -2.24
CA PHE A 67 9.59 -4.42 -1.24
C PHE A 67 9.40 -2.96 -0.84
N ALA A 68 9.13 -2.08 -1.79
CA ALA A 68 8.89 -0.65 -1.53
C ALA A 68 7.64 -0.42 -0.65
N ILE A 69 6.64 -1.29 -0.72
CA ILE A 69 5.46 -1.23 0.16
C ILE A 69 5.82 -1.68 1.57
N LEU A 70 6.54 -2.81 1.69
CA LEU A 70 6.92 -3.35 2.99
C LEU A 70 7.82 -2.40 3.78
N THR A 71 8.73 -1.69 3.11
CA THR A 71 9.63 -0.71 3.75
C THR A 71 8.92 0.56 4.21
N LYS A 72 7.68 0.80 3.80
CA LYS A 72 6.87 1.97 4.22
C LYS A 72 6.07 1.73 5.48
N LEU A 73 5.96 0.47 5.93
CA LEU A 73 5.28 0.13 7.18
C LEU A 73 6.20 0.45 8.36
N PRO A 74 5.65 0.96 9.48
CA PRO A 74 6.44 1.20 10.68
C PRO A 74 6.82 -0.12 11.36
N ASN A 75 7.83 -0.06 12.23
CA ASN A 75 8.41 -1.22 12.92
C ASN A 75 7.39 -2.04 13.72
N ASP A 76 6.29 -1.43 14.16
CA ASP A 76 5.21 -2.11 14.87
C ASP A 76 4.57 -3.25 14.05
N PHE A 77 4.74 -3.23 12.72
CA PHE A 77 4.26 -4.27 11.81
C PHE A 77 5.33 -5.31 11.44
N ASN A 78 6.53 -5.31 12.04
CA ASN A 78 7.61 -6.23 11.69
C ASN A 78 7.19 -7.71 11.74
N SER A 79 6.43 -8.12 12.76
CA SER A 79 5.91 -9.50 12.85
C SER A 79 4.95 -9.86 11.73
N LEU A 80 4.19 -8.88 11.22
CA LEU A 80 3.30 -9.04 10.08
C LEU A 80 4.10 -9.07 8.77
N ILE A 81 5.11 -8.21 8.63
CA ILE A 81 6.03 -8.18 7.49
C ILE A 81 6.75 -9.52 7.36
N GLU A 82 7.27 -10.09 8.45
CA GLU A 82 7.91 -11.41 8.45
C GLU A 82 6.94 -12.50 8.00
N LYS A 83 5.71 -12.51 8.51
CA LYS A 83 4.65 -13.44 8.07
C LYS A 83 4.34 -13.29 6.58
N VAL A 84 4.30 -12.06 6.07
CA VAL A 84 4.08 -11.77 4.64
C VAL A 84 5.27 -12.26 3.80
N MET A 85 6.49 -12.08 4.27
CA MET A 85 7.71 -12.50 3.56
C MET A 85 7.87 -14.03 3.51
N LEU A 86 7.50 -14.72 4.59
CA LEU A 86 7.58 -16.18 4.71
C LEU A 86 6.45 -16.91 3.97
N ASN A 87 5.36 -16.22 3.65
CA ASN A 87 4.23 -16.81 2.96
C ASN A 87 4.51 -16.95 1.45
N ALA A 88 4.57 -18.20 0.97
CA ALA A 88 4.81 -18.50 -0.45
C ALA A 88 3.74 -17.91 -1.38
N LYS A 89 2.51 -17.70 -0.89
CA LYS A 89 1.38 -17.16 -1.68
C LYS A 89 1.48 -15.65 -1.93
N THR A 90 2.26 -14.92 -1.14
CA THR A 90 2.46 -13.47 -1.25
C THR A 90 3.76 -13.09 -1.95
N GLN A 91 4.56 -14.07 -2.40
CA GLN A 91 5.89 -13.81 -2.95
C GLN A 91 5.84 -12.92 -4.21
N GLY A 92 6.04 -11.62 -3.97
CA GLY A 92 6.40 -10.66 -4.99
C GLY A 92 5.25 -9.95 -5.68
N SER A 93 4.01 -10.00 -5.18
CA SER A 93 2.89 -9.19 -5.70
C SER A 93 2.47 -8.10 -4.71
N PRO A 94 2.57 -6.79 -5.07
CA PRO A 94 2.06 -5.67 -4.30
C PRO A 94 0.62 -5.86 -3.83
N ASP A 95 -0.27 -6.33 -4.73
CA ASP A 95 -1.68 -6.52 -4.41
C ASP A 95 -1.91 -7.64 -3.39
N ALA A 96 -1.14 -8.73 -3.50
CA ALA A 96 -1.21 -9.84 -2.54
C ALA A 96 -0.78 -9.39 -1.13
N ILE A 97 0.26 -8.56 -1.05
CA ILE A 97 0.72 -7.96 0.21
C ILE A 97 -0.37 -7.07 0.81
N LEU A 98 -0.94 -6.16 0.00
CA LEU A 98 -1.97 -5.23 0.47
C LEU A 98 -3.25 -5.95 0.93
N ASN A 99 -3.64 -7.04 0.25
CA ASN A 99 -4.76 -7.88 0.68
C ASN A 99 -4.48 -8.56 2.02
N LEU A 100 -3.29 -9.12 2.21
CA LEU A 100 -2.95 -9.79 3.46
C LEU A 100 -2.85 -8.79 4.64
N LEU A 101 -2.34 -7.59 4.41
CA LEU A 101 -2.36 -6.51 5.40
C LEU A 101 -3.79 -6.13 5.80
N HIS A 102 -4.69 -6.03 4.82
CA HIS A 102 -6.10 -5.74 5.06
C HIS A 102 -6.77 -6.86 5.90
N ASP A 103 -6.55 -8.12 5.54
CA ASP A 103 -7.11 -9.28 6.24
C ASP A 103 -6.58 -9.40 7.68
N ALA A 104 -5.29 -9.13 7.90
CA ALA A 104 -4.70 -9.13 9.23
C ALA A 104 -5.32 -8.06 10.14
N THR A 105 -5.67 -6.90 9.59
CA THR A 105 -6.32 -5.79 10.31
C THR A 105 -7.77 -6.14 10.68
N LEU A 106 -8.48 -6.81 9.78
CA LEU A 106 -9.83 -7.29 10.05
C LEU A 106 -9.82 -8.35 11.14
N LYS A 107 -8.88 -9.29 11.08
CA LYS A 107 -8.75 -10.36 12.08
C LYS A 107 -8.47 -9.81 13.47
N SER A 108 -7.52 -8.88 13.63
CA SER A 108 -7.23 -8.26 14.92
C SER A 108 -8.40 -7.41 15.46
N SER A 109 -9.15 -6.74 14.57
CA SER A 109 -10.35 -5.98 14.94
C SER A 109 -11.52 -6.89 15.37
N ILE A 110 -11.62 -8.09 14.81
CA ILE A 110 -12.62 -9.09 15.21
C ILE A 110 -12.24 -9.68 16.57
N GLU A 111 -10.98 -10.03 16.78
CA GLU A 111 -10.47 -10.58 18.03
C GLU A 111 -10.66 -9.58 19.20
N SER A 112 -10.32 -8.30 19.03
CA SER A 112 -10.51 -7.29 20.09
C SER A 112 -11.99 -7.05 20.43
N ASN A 113 -12.87 -7.11 19.43
CA ASN A 113 -14.33 -7.00 19.64
C ASN A 113 -14.90 -8.24 20.35
N MET A 114 -14.39 -9.44 20.07
CA MET A 114 -14.79 -10.65 20.78
C MET A 114 -14.33 -10.61 22.24
N ASP A 115 -13.10 -10.18 22.51
CA ASP A 115 -12.56 -10.04 23.88
C ASP A 115 -13.32 -8.99 24.69
N SER A 116 -13.66 -7.86 24.08
CA SER A 116 -14.46 -6.81 24.72
C SER A 116 -15.87 -7.30 25.09
N ARG A 117 -16.51 -8.08 24.22
CA ARG A 117 -17.83 -8.69 24.48
C ARG A 117 -17.77 -9.77 25.57
N MET A 118 -16.71 -10.56 25.59
CA MET A 118 -16.48 -11.59 26.62
C MET A 118 -16.19 -10.96 28.00
N GLY A 119 -15.43 -9.85 28.04
CA GLY A 119 -15.20 -9.07 29.25
C GLY A 119 -16.47 -8.46 29.83
N LEU A 120 -17.29 -7.81 28.99
CA LEU A 120 -18.58 -7.23 29.39
C LEU A 120 -19.56 -8.28 29.92
N ASN A 121 -19.57 -9.49 29.35
CA ASN A 121 -20.41 -10.57 29.86
C ASN A 121 -19.95 -11.03 31.25
N ARG A 122 -18.63 -11.17 31.50
CA ARG A 122 -18.11 -11.54 32.83
C ARG A 122 -18.47 -10.50 33.90
N GLU A 123 -18.42 -9.22 33.58
CA GLU A 123 -18.82 -8.12 34.49
C GLU A 123 -20.32 -8.17 34.81
N LYS A 124 -21.17 -8.39 33.81
CA LYS A 124 -22.63 -8.55 33.99
C LYS A 124 -22.98 -9.78 34.84
N PHE A 125 -22.27 -10.88 34.69
CA PHE A 125 -22.46 -12.08 35.51
C PHE A 125 -22.01 -11.86 36.96
N LYS A 126 -20.94 -11.11 37.22
CA LYS A 126 -20.53 -10.74 38.59
C LYS A 126 -21.56 -9.84 39.28
N SER A 127 -22.15 -8.88 38.57
CA SER A 127 -23.15 -7.96 39.13
C SER A 127 -24.50 -8.60 39.41
N LYS A 128 -24.82 -9.77 38.83
CA LYS A 128 -26.09 -10.47 39.00
C LYS A 128 -26.09 -11.53 40.11
N THR A 129 -24.92 -11.86 40.66
CA THR A 129 -24.72 -12.86 41.72
C THR A 129 -24.65 -12.24 43.12
N ILE A 130 -24.76 -10.91 43.24
CA ILE A 130 -24.82 -10.19 44.52
C ILE A 130 -26.26 -9.66 44.69
N HIS A 131 -27.21 -10.56 44.95
CA HIS A 131 -28.48 -10.23 45.60
C HIS A 131 -29.14 -11.48 46.18
#